data_AF-A0A168NR15-F1
#
_entry.id   AF-A0A168NR15-F1
#
_cell.length_a   1.000
_cell.length_b   1.000
_cell.length_c   1.000
_cell.angle_alpha   90.00
_cell.angle_beta   90.00
_cell.angle_gamma   90.00
#
_symmetry.space_group_name_H-M   'P 1'
#
loop_
_entity.id
_entity.type
_entity.pdbx_description
1 polymer ?
#
loop_
_entity_poly.entity_id
_entity_poly.type
_entity_poly.pdbx_seq_one_letter_code
_entity_poly.pdbx_strand_id
1 'polypeptide(L)'
;MEFPMRLLSSAAAVAVLALTTPAFAAGQAAAPAPQAAPAPAQEADSPEEVAFEAKGEAFGERMEAMAEEMQAAATQADKAKAKTDLDAIQARNQADADTFADEFLAFVVSQGAPADQMGAAAQQIKAYPAMIRAKIEEAVAAAPAGAAPAQPQ
;
A
#
# COMPACT_ATOMS: atom_id res chain seq x y z
N MET A 1 15.06 45.30 -33.91
CA MET A 1 14.58 44.97 -35.27
C MET A 1 14.29 43.48 -35.25
N GLU A 2 13.04 42.99 -35.30
CA GLU A 2 11.77 43.67 -35.57
C GLU A 2 10.59 42.91 -34.89
N PHE A 3 9.59 43.65 -34.39
CA PHE A 3 8.18 43.20 -34.32
C PHE A 3 7.51 43.62 -35.66
N PRO A 4 6.37 43.05 -36.18
CA PRO A 4 5.10 43.03 -35.43
C PRO A 4 3.96 42.05 -35.84
N MET A 5 2.91 42.06 -34.99
CA MET A 5 1.46 41.87 -35.22
C MET A 5 0.88 41.25 -36.52
N ARG A 6 0.00 40.25 -36.33
CA ARG A 6 -1.49 40.37 -36.40
C ARG A 6 -2.14 39.07 -35.87
N LEU A 7 -2.88 39.04 -34.75
CA LEU A 7 -4.24 39.56 -34.41
C LEU A 7 -5.43 38.80 -35.02
N LEU A 8 -6.51 38.69 -34.21
CA LEU A 8 -7.88 38.15 -34.46
C LEU A 8 -8.00 36.61 -34.51
N SER A 9 -9.05 35.92 -34.03
CA SER A 9 -10.22 36.18 -33.13
C SER A 9 -10.89 34.81 -32.86
N SER A 10 -11.78 34.51 -31.89
CA SER A 10 -12.57 35.19 -30.83
C SER A 10 -12.58 34.28 -29.56
N ALA A 11 -12.92 34.63 -28.31
CA ALA A 11 -13.85 35.58 -27.66
C ALA A 11 -15.31 35.07 -27.43
N ALA A 12 -15.66 34.79 -26.17
CA ALA A 12 -16.98 34.95 -25.47
C ALA A 12 -17.03 34.11 -24.17
N ALA A 13 -17.88 34.30 -23.16
CA ALA A 13 -18.61 35.43 -22.52
C ALA A 13 -19.43 34.81 -21.34
N VAL A 14 -19.97 35.45 -20.28
CA VAL A 14 -20.11 36.83 -19.76
C VAL A 14 -19.95 36.76 -18.21
N ALA A 15 -19.49 37.82 -17.52
CA ALA A 15 -19.60 37.92 -16.05
C ALA A 15 -20.92 38.60 -15.62
N VAL A 16 -21.63 38.05 -14.63
CA VAL A 16 -22.81 38.70 -14.01
C VAL A 16 -22.74 38.64 -12.49
N LEU A 17 -22.27 39.72 -11.89
CA LEU A 17 -22.59 40.08 -10.51
C LEU A 17 -23.79 41.03 -10.56
N ALA A 18 -24.93 40.64 -9.98
CA ALA A 18 -26.09 41.52 -9.84
C ALA A 18 -26.81 41.25 -8.51
N LEU A 19 -26.55 42.11 -7.52
CA LEU A 19 -27.48 42.27 -6.41
C LEU A 19 -28.64 43.15 -6.90
N THR A 20 -29.89 42.76 -6.64
CA THR A 20 -31.02 43.59 -6.15
C THR A 20 -32.37 42.89 -6.31
N THR A 21 -33.12 42.80 -5.21
CA THR A 21 -34.58 42.62 -5.15
C THR A 21 -35.28 43.93 -5.60
N PRO A 22 -36.58 43.96 -6.02
CA PRO A 22 -37.68 43.16 -5.46
C PRO A 22 -38.89 42.77 -6.38
N ALA A 23 -39.87 42.11 -5.74
CA ALA A 23 -41.34 42.18 -5.95
C ALA A 23 -42.05 41.31 -7.03
N PHE A 24 -42.85 40.35 -6.53
CA PHE A 24 -44.23 39.93 -6.95
C PHE A 24 -44.53 39.65 -8.46
N ALA A 25 -45.13 38.54 -8.91
CA ALA A 25 -46.10 37.62 -8.30
C ALA A 25 -46.42 36.41 -9.22
N ALA A 26 -47.10 35.41 -8.64
CA ALA A 26 -47.97 34.38 -9.28
C ALA A 26 -47.35 33.40 -10.30
N GLY A 27 -47.31 32.10 -9.91
CA GLY A 27 -46.92 31.01 -10.80
C GLY A 27 -46.83 29.63 -10.14
N GLN A 28 -47.74 29.30 -9.21
CA GLN A 28 -47.64 28.08 -8.41
C GLN A 28 -48.19 26.85 -9.15
N ALA A 29 -47.30 26.09 -9.80
CA ALA A 29 -47.56 24.73 -10.25
C ALA A 29 -46.27 23.90 -10.13
N ALA A 30 -46.07 23.28 -8.97
CA ALA A 30 -44.89 22.45 -8.72
C ALA A 30 -45.01 21.11 -9.47
N ALA A 31 -44.11 20.88 -10.42
CA ALA A 31 -43.73 19.54 -10.84
C ALA A 31 -42.32 19.26 -10.25
N PRO A 32 -42.07 18.10 -9.61
CA PRO A 32 -40.79 17.84 -8.97
C PRO A 32 -39.69 17.74 -10.01
N ALA A 33 -38.57 18.44 -9.77
CA ALA A 33 -37.32 18.14 -10.46
C ALA A 33 -36.92 16.68 -10.18
N PRO A 34 -36.29 15.97 -11.13
CA PRO A 34 -35.82 14.62 -10.89
C PRO A 34 -34.92 14.62 -9.66
N GLN A 35 -35.20 13.71 -8.71
CA GLN A 35 -34.29 13.48 -7.59
C GLN A 35 -32.93 13.12 -8.17
N ALA A 36 -31.93 13.96 -7.92
CA ALA A 36 -30.56 13.56 -8.15
C ALA A 36 -30.34 12.28 -7.35
N ALA A 37 -29.96 11.20 -8.04
CA ALA A 37 -29.45 10.03 -7.35
C ALA A 37 -28.34 10.50 -6.40
N PRO A 38 -28.29 10.02 -5.15
CA PRO A 38 -27.18 10.35 -4.28
C PRO A 38 -25.89 10.01 -5.04
N ALA A 39 -24.97 10.98 -5.13
CA ALA A 39 -23.61 10.65 -5.55
C ALA A 39 -23.15 9.48 -4.67
N PRO A 40 -22.45 8.47 -5.23
CA PRO A 40 -21.93 7.39 -4.42
C PRO A 40 -21.18 8.03 -3.26
N ALA A 41 -21.62 7.75 -2.03
CA ALA A 41 -20.91 8.20 -0.86
C ALA A 41 -19.51 7.61 -1.03
N GLN A 42 -18.51 8.48 -1.13
CA GLN A 42 -17.14 8.04 -1.14
C GLN A 42 -16.93 7.50 0.27
N GLU A 43 -16.98 6.18 0.40
CA GLU A 43 -16.73 5.45 1.64
C GLU A 43 -15.34 5.88 2.09
N ALA A 44 -15.31 6.77 3.08
CA ALA A 44 -14.09 7.14 3.74
C ALA A 44 -13.64 5.92 4.53
N ASP A 45 -12.42 5.45 4.29
CA ASP A 45 -11.84 4.30 4.97
C ASP A 45 -12.22 4.29 6.45
N SER A 46 -12.75 3.16 6.89
CA SER A 46 -13.16 2.99 8.27
C SER A 46 -11.94 3.20 9.18
N PRO A 47 -12.07 3.74 10.40
CA PRO A 47 -10.92 3.87 11.30
C PRO A 47 -10.23 2.52 11.58
N GLU A 48 -10.97 1.41 11.46
CA GLU A 48 -10.47 0.04 11.47
C GLU A 48 -9.63 -0.33 10.22
N GLU A 49 -9.99 0.16 9.03
CA GLU A 49 -9.22 -0.01 7.78
C GLU A 49 -7.88 0.71 7.87
N VAL A 50 -7.88 1.99 8.23
CA VAL A 50 -6.65 2.80 8.39
C VAL A 50 -5.73 2.19 9.46
N ALA A 51 -6.29 1.68 10.55
CA ALA A 51 -5.52 1.00 11.59
C ALA A 51 -4.95 -0.35 11.14
N PHE A 52 -5.61 -1.04 10.22
CA PHE A 52 -5.11 -2.28 9.64
C PHE A 52 -4.06 -2.04 8.55
N GLU A 53 -4.22 -1.01 7.70
CA GLU A 53 -3.22 -0.60 6.71
C GLU A 53 -1.89 -0.23 7.39
N ALA A 54 -1.93 0.57 8.46
CA ALA A 54 -0.75 0.90 9.26
C ALA A 54 -0.06 -0.33 9.88
N LYS A 55 -0.79 -1.39 10.22
CA LYS A 55 -0.21 -2.68 10.62
C LYS A 55 0.45 -3.40 9.45
N GLY A 56 -0.16 -3.34 8.26
CA GLY A 56 0.41 -3.90 7.03
C GLY A 56 1.73 -3.23 6.64
N GLU A 57 1.81 -1.90 6.74
CA GLU A 57 3.06 -1.14 6.53
C GLU A 57 4.14 -1.56 7.55
N ALA A 58 3.82 -1.54 8.85
CA ALA A 58 4.75 -1.94 9.90
C ALA A 58 5.22 -3.41 9.77
N PHE A 59 4.35 -4.31 9.28
CA PHE A 59 4.73 -5.69 8.95
C PHE A 59 5.65 -5.74 7.73
N GLY A 60 5.42 -4.92 6.72
CA GLY A 60 6.31 -4.76 5.56
C GLY A 60 7.73 -4.33 5.98
N GLU A 61 7.85 -3.24 6.75
CA GLU A 61 9.12 -2.76 7.30
C GLU A 61 9.83 -3.84 8.14
N ARG A 62 9.07 -4.60 8.94
CA ARG A 62 9.57 -5.72 9.75
C ARG A 62 10.18 -6.82 8.89
N MET A 63 9.53 -7.18 7.79
CA MET A 63 10.01 -8.22 6.86
C MET A 63 11.21 -7.74 6.01
N GLU A 64 11.30 -6.45 5.70
CA GLU A 64 12.47 -5.86 5.04
C GLU A 64 13.69 -5.89 5.97
N ALA A 65 13.55 -5.39 7.20
CA ALA A 65 14.61 -5.45 8.22
C ALA A 65 15.04 -6.90 8.51
N MET A 66 14.11 -7.86 8.54
CA MET A 66 14.43 -9.28 8.62
C MET A 66 15.33 -9.74 7.46
N ALA A 67 15.03 -9.34 6.22
CA ALA A 67 15.82 -9.76 5.06
C ALA A 67 17.26 -9.23 5.15
N GLU A 68 17.45 -7.97 5.54
CA GLU A 68 18.77 -7.38 5.79
C GLU A 68 19.53 -8.11 6.91
N GLU A 69 18.87 -8.37 8.05
CA GLU A 69 19.46 -9.08 9.17
C GLU A 69 19.83 -10.53 8.82
N MET A 70 18.98 -11.23 8.04
CA MET A 70 19.29 -12.57 7.54
C MET A 70 20.47 -12.55 6.57
N GLN A 71 20.56 -11.56 5.69
CA GLN A 71 21.70 -11.42 4.76
C GLN A 71 23.00 -11.13 5.52
N ALA A 72 22.95 -10.25 6.52
CA ALA A 72 24.07 -9.98 7.42
C ALA A 72 24.51 -11.23 8.21
N ALA A 73 23.56 -12.04 8.68
CA ALA A 73 23.84 -13.31 9.35
C ALA A 73 24.48 -14.35 8.39
N ALA A 74 23.93 -14.51 7.19
CA ALA A 74 24.38 -15.51 6.22
C ALA A 74 25.79 -15.23 5.65
N THR A 75 26.18 -13.95 5.57
CA THR A 75 27.52 -13.52 5.14
C THR A 75 28.60 -13.67 6.21
N GLN A 76 28.26 -14.02 7.46
CA GLN A 76 29.26 -14.28 8.51
C GLN A 76 30.23 -15.41 8.11
N ALA A 77 31.49 -15.25 8.52
CA ALA A 77 32.56 -16.23 8.29
C ALA A 77 32.37 -17.51 9.13
N ASP A 78 31.90 -17.38 10.37
CA ASP A 78 31.51 -18.51 11.20
C ASP A 78 30.15 -19.05 10.74
N LYS A 79 30.15 -20.20 10.09
CA LYS A 79 28.93 -20.83 9.56
C LYS A 79 28.05 -21.48 10.64
N ALA A 80 28.59 -21.82 11.81
CA ALA A 80 27.77 -22.31 12.93
C ALA A 80 27.02 -21.14 13.59
N LYS A 81 27.70 -19.99 13.75
CA LYS A 81 27.04 -18.75 14.19
C LYS A 81 26.04 -18.23 13.17
N ALA A 82 26.40 -18.16 11.89
CA ALA A 82 25.50 -17.75 10.81
C ALA A 82 24.17 -18.54 10.84
N LYS A 83 24.26 -19.87 10.96
CA LYS A 83 23.07 -20.73 11.07
C LYS A 83 22.24 -20.42 12.32
N THR A 84 22.89 -20.30 13.48
CA THR A 84 22.22 -20.00 14.76
C THR A 84 21.49 -18.66 14.73
N ASP A 85 22.15 -17.63 14.18
CA ASP A 85 21.57 -16.30 14.03
C ASP A 85 20.40 -16.34 13.04
N LEU A 86 20.53 -17.00 11.88
CA LEU A 86 19.43 -17.20 10.91
C LEU A 86 18.23 -17.94 11.52
N ASP A 87 18.46 -19.01 12.30
CA ASP A 87 17.40 -19.76 12.98
C ASP A 87 16.65 -18.85 13.99
N ALA A 88 17.37 -17.99 14.72
CA ALA A 88 16.77 -17.02 15.65
C ALA A 88 16.02 -15.88 14.95
N ILE A 89 16.56 -15.35 13.84
CA ILE A 89 15.92 -14.31 13.01
C ILE A 89 14.64 -14.86 12.37
N GLN A 90 14.65 -16.10 11.89
CA GLN A 90 13.45 -16.74 11.32
C GLN A 90 12.40 -17.00 12.41
N ALA A 91 12.79 -17.50 13.58
CA ALA A 91 11.85 -17.84 14.65
C ALA A 91 11.04 -16.64 15.16
N ARG A 92 11.69 -15.49 15.39
CA ARG A 92 10.98 -14.27 15.83
C ARG A 92 10.03 -13.74 14.75
N ASN A 93 10.46 -13.74 13.49
CA ASN A 93 9.67 -13.21 12.39
C ASN A 93 8.56 -14.16 11.94
N GLN A 94 8.67 -15.47 12.22
CA GLN A 94 7.54 -16.37 12.07
C GLN A 94 6.43 -16.08 13.07
N ALA A 95 6.75 -15.79 14.34
CA ALA A 95 5.73 -15.37 15.30
C ALA A 95 5.03 -14.06 14.88
N ASP A 96 5.78 -13.10 14.33
CA ASP A 96 5.23 -11.86 13.78
C ASP A 96 4.35 -12.14 12.53
N ALA A 97 4.77 -13.00 11.61
CA ALA A 97 4.03 -13.37 10.39
C ALA A 97 2.79 -14.24 10.66
N ASP A 98 2.86 -15.17 11.62
CA ASP A 98 1.72 -15.92 12.11
C ASP A 98 0.65 -14.99 12.67
N THR A 99 1.05 -14.07 13.54
CA THR A 99 0.16 -13.08 14.15
C THR A 99 -0.49 -12.20 13.08
N PHE A 100 0.32 -11.59 12.20
CA PHE A 100 -0.21 -10.69 11.16
C PHE A 100 -1.13 -11.42 10.17
N ALA A 101 -0.84 -12.68 9.81
CA ALA A 101 -1.70 -13.46 8.92
C ALA A 101 -3.05 -13.85 9.57
N ASP A 102 -3.06 -14.14 10.88
CA ASP A 102 -4.31 -14.42 11.60
C ASP A 102 -5.14 -13.14 11.81
N GLU A 103 -4.49 -11.99 12.07
CA GLU A 103 -5.15 -10.67 12.08
C GLU A 103 -5.68 -10.27 10.70
N PHE A 104 -4.91 -10.51 9.63
CA PHE A 104 -5.32 -10.29 8.24
C PHE A 104 -6.56 -11.08 7.90
N LEU A 105 -6.57 -12.39 8.18
CA LEU A 105 -7.72 -13.26 7.91
C LEU A 105 -8.96 -12.81 8.68
N ALA A 106 -8.81 -12.46 9.96
CA ALA A 106 -9.91 -11.96 10.77
C ALA A 106 -10.47 -10.63 10.22
N PHE A 107 -9.59 -9.71 9.85
CA PHE A 107 -9.95 -8.41 9.28
C PHE A 107 -10.71 -8.56 7.95
N VAL A 108 -10.16 -9.26 6.96
CA VAL A 108 -10.82 -9.39 5.65
C VAL A 108 -12.10 -10.21 5.71
N VAL A 109 -12.21 -11.20 6.60
CA VAL A 109 -13.48 -11.91 6.82
C VAL A 109 -14.52 -11.01 7.49
N SER A 110 -14.12 -10.08 8.38
CA SER A 110 -15.02 -9.06 8.92
C SER A 110 -15.49 -8.05 7.87
N GLN A 111 -14.67 -7.76 6.86
CA GLN A 111 -15.00 -6.99 5.65
C GLN A 111 -15.91 -7.78 4.66
N GLY A 112 -16.24 -9.05 4.96
CA GLY A 112 -17.10 -9.90 4.13
C GLY A 112 -16.38 -10.72 3.05
N ALA A 113 -15.04 -10.77 3.06
CA ALA A 113 -14.29 -11.59 2.11
C ALA A 113 -14.44 -13.10 2.39
N PRO A 114 -14.40 -13.96 1.35
CA PRO A 114 -14.54 -15.41 1.51
C PRO A 114 -13.32 -16.02 2.23
N ALA A 115 -13.57 -16.60 3.40
CA ALA A 115 -12.55 -17.15 4.30
C ALA A 115 -11.64 -18.20 3.63
N ASP A 116 -12.17 -19.07 2.76
CA ASP A 116 -11.36 -20.08 2.04
C ASP A 116 -10.31 -19.45 1.11
N GLN A 117 -10.65 -18.36 0.42
CA GLN A 117 -9.72 -17.65 -0.47
C GLN A 117 -8.67 -16.89 0.35
N MET A 118 -9.11 -16.21 1.41
CA MET A 118 -8.24 -15.40 2.26
C MET A 118 -7.35 -16.25 3.17
N GLY A 119 -7.78 -17.46 3.52
CA GLY A 119 -6.95 -18.45 4.20
C GLY A 119 -5.71 -18.82 3.38
N ALA A 120 -5.81 -18.93 2.06
CA ALA A 120 -4.64 -19.17 1.20
C ALA A 120 -3.65 -17.98 1.20
N ALA A 121 -4.16 -16.75 1.23
CA ALA A 121 -3.32 -15.54 1.36
C ALA A 121 -2.63 -15.47 2.74
N ALA A 122 -3.36 -15.76 3.82
CA ALA A 122 -2.81 -15.88 5.17
C ALA A 122 -1.69 -16.96 5.25
N GLN A 123 -1.87 -18.11 4.59
CA GLN A 123 -0.82 -19.13 4.49
C GLN A 123 0.40 -18.65 3.68
N GLN A 124 0.24 -17.80 2.65
CA GLN A 124 1.38 -17.18 1.96
C GLN A 124 2.15 -16.20 2.86
N ILE A 125 1.45 -15.40 3.67
CA ILE A 125 2.08 -14.50 4.66
C ILE A 125 2.93 -15.33 5.65
N LYS A 126 2.36 -16.41 6.21
CA LYS A 126 3.07 -17.37 7.10
C LYS A 126 4.25 -18.11 6.43
N ALA A 127 4.30 -18.16 5.10
CA ALA A 127 5.41 -18.75 4.35
C ALA A 127 6.55 -17.74 4.06
N TYR A 128 6.30 -16.43 4.20
CA TYR A 128 7.21 -15.38 3.74
C TYR A 128 8.59 -15.38 4.44
N PRO A 129 8.71 -15.56 5.78
CA PRO A 129 10.01 -15.64 6.44
C PRO A 129 10.88 -16.82 5.98
N ALA A 130 10.25 -17.96 5.70
CA ALA A 130 10.94 -19.13 5.16
C ALA A 130 11.39 -18.92 3.70
N MET A 131 10.57 -18.24 2.89
CA MET A 131 10.92 -17.90 1.51
C MET A 131 12.13 -16.95 1.43
N ILE A 132 12.16 -15.91 2.28
CA ILE A 132 13.29 -14.96 2.33
C ILE A 132 14.58 -15.69 2.71
N ARG A 133 14.54 -16.53 3.76
CA ARG A 133 15.70 -17.34 4.15
C ARG A 133 16.20 -18.21 3.00
N ALA A 134 15.32 -18.93 2.31
CA ALA A 134 15.70 -19.80 1.20
C ALA A 134 16.36 -19.02 0.05
N LYS A 135 15.86 -17.82 -0.29
CA LYS A 135 16.48 -16.95 -1.29
C LYS A 135 17.87 -16.46 -0.88
N ILE A 136 18.06 -16.15 0.41
CA ILE A 136 19.36 -15.71 0.95
C ILE A 136 20.36 -16.87 0.96
N GLU A 137 19.93 -18.06 1.37
CA GLU A 137 20.76 -19.28 1.34
C GLU A 137 21.16 -19.65 -0.11
N GLU A 138 20.25 -19.52 -1.08
CA GLU A 138 20.54 -19.67 -2.52
C GLU A 138 21.55 -18.62 -3.03
N ALA A 139 21.35 -17.34 -2.72
CA ALA A 139 22.25 -16.27 -3.13
C ALA A 139 23.67 -16.43 -2.54
N VAL A 140 23.77 -16.88 -1.29
CA VAL A 140 25.05 -17.16 -0.62
C VAL A 140 25.72 -18.42 -1.17
N ALA A 141 24.96 -19.43 -1.60
CA ALA A 141 25.50 -20.61 -2.28
C ALA A 141 25.95 -20.31 -3.73
N ALA A 142 25.31 -19.35 -4.41
CA ALA A 142 25.67 -18.89 -5.75
C ALA A 142 26.87 -17.92 -5.76
N ALA A 143 27.19 -17.29 -4.62
CA ALA A 143 28.32 -16.38 -4.51
C ALA A 143 29.66 -17.14 -4.63
N PRO A 144 30.54 -16.80 -5.59
CA PRO A 144 31.83 -17.46 -5.72
C PRO A 144 32.72 -17.17 -4.51
N ALA A 145 33.29 -18.22 -3.93
CA ALA A 145 34.17 -18.16 -2.77
C ALA A 145 35.46 -17.38 -3.08
N GLY A 146 35.42 -16.06 -2.92
CA GLY A 146 36.55 -15.15 -3.17
C GLY A 146 36.21 -13.79 -3.79
N ALA A 147 34.96 -13.54 -4.20
CA ALA A 147 34.55 -12.22 -4.67
C ALA A 147 34.39 -11.23 -3.50
N ALA A 148 35.46 -10.49 -3.18
CA ALA A 148 35.37 -9.27 -2.38
C ALA A 148 34.41 -8.28 -3.06
N PRO A 149 33.66 -7.46 -2.30
CA PRO A 149 32.70 -6.53 -2.88
C PRO A 149 33.40 -5.48 -3.74
N ALA A 150 33.22 -5.59 -5.06
CA ALA A 150 33.61 -4.55 -5.99
C ALA A 150 32.67 -3.35 -5.80
N GLN A 151 33.16 -2.29 -5.13
CA GLN A 151 32.48 -1.01 -5.09
C GLN A 151 32.30 -0.47 -6.52
N PRO A 152 31.14 0.10 -6.88
CA PRO A 152 31.00 0.82 -8.14
C PRO A 152 31.92 2.05 -8.15
N GLN A 153 32.53 2.31 -9.32
CA GLN A 153 33.37 3.50 -9.58
C GLN A 153 32.52 4.69 -10.01
#